data_AF-A0A2N7Q2U2-F1
#
_entry.id   AF-A0A2N7Q2U2-F1
#
_cell.length_a   1.000
_cell.length_b   1.000
_cell.length_c   1.000
_cell.angle_alpha   90.00
_cell.angle_beta   90.00
_cell.angle_gamma   90.00
#
_symmetry.space_group_name_H-M   'P 1'
#
loop_
_entity.id
_entity.type
_entity.pdbx_description
1 polymer ?
#
loop_
_entity_poly.entity_id
_entity_poly.type
_entity_poly.pdbx_seq_one_letter_code
_entity_poly.pdbx_strand_id
1 'polypeptide(L)'
;MSTQHGHDHGHEDSKKKLLGFYNAAKWAMDGVCTLDVYAEVDDKNEAQVRKELEDLGINYDLTKKGIIKGYFEGTYDRVLPIMRTLLEKGWHW
;
A
#
# COMPACT_ATOMS: atom_id res chain seq x y z
N MET A 1 37.22 20.06 -2.18
CA MET A 1 36.19 19.59 -1.25
C MET A 1 34.83 19.86 -1.88
N SER A 2 34.07 18.80 -2.12
CA SER A 2 32.60 18.73 -2.23
C SER A 2 32.26 17.39 -2.85
N THR A 3 32.16 16.38 -1.98
CA THR A 3 31.50 15.10 -2.23
C THR A 3 30.00 15.33 -2.31
N GLN A 4 29.36 14.88 -3.37
CA GLN A 4 27.95 14.51 -3.30
C GLN A 4 27.74 13.25 -4.14
N HIS A 5 27.73 12.13 -3.42
CA HIS A 5 27.20 10.85 -3.85
C HIS A 5 25.77 11.07 -4.35
N GLY A 6 25.57 10.90 -5.66
CA GLY A 6 24.26 10.57 -6.19
C GLY A 6 23.91 9.19 -5.68
N HIS A 7 23.13 9.15 -4.60
CA HIS A 7 22.44 7.95 -4.14
C HIS A 7 21.33 7.66 -5.15
N ASP A 8 21.71 7.03 -6.27
CA ASP A 8 20.82 6.29 -7.16
C ASP A 8 20.35 5.06 -6.37
N HIS A 9 19.32 5.23 -5.55
CA HIS A 9 18.67 4.09 -4.90
C HIS A 9 17.87 3.39 -5.98
N GLY A 10 18.39 2.23 -6.34
CA GLY A 10 17.83 1.32 -7.32
C GLY A 10 16.32 1.19 -7.15
N HIS A 11 15.66 1.18 -8.31
CA HIS A 11 14.34 0.64 -8.52
C HIS A 11 14.30 -0.79 -7.94
N GLU A 12 13.97 -0.89 -6.65
CA GLU A 12 13.70 -2.18 -6.01
C GLU A 12 12.42 -2.73 -6.63
N ASP A 13 12.51 -3.95 -7.17
CA ASP A 13 11.55 -4.73 -7.97
C ASP A 13 10.22 -5.07 -7.24
N SER A 14 9.79 -4.24 -6.31
CA SER A 14 8.53 -4.41 -5.57
C SER A 14 7.36 -3.94 -6.44
N LYS A 15 6.56 -4.88 -6.97
CA LYS A 15 5.34 -4.55 -7.72
C LYS A 15 4.22 -4.18 -6.76
N LYS A 16 4.30 -2.96 -6.21
CA LYS A 16 3.30 -2.36 -5.32
C LYS A 16 2.11 -1.82 -6.12
N LYS A 17 0.97 -2.50 -6.01
CA LYS A 17 -0.25 -2.21 -6.76
C LYS A 17 -1.44 -1.86 -5.87
N LEU A 18 -2.23 -0.89 -6.28
CA LEU A 18 -3.56 -0.59 -5.77
C LEU A 18 -4.54 -1.41 -6.61
N LEU A 19 -5.20 -2.40 -6.00
CA LEU A 19 -6.08 -3.32 -6.72
C LEU A 19 -7.48 -2.77 -6.93
N GLY A 20 -7.96 -1.93 -6.02
CA GLY A 20 -9.32 -1.47 -6.08
C GLY A 20 -9.61 -0.38 -5.06
N PHE A 21 -10.38 0.60 -5.52
CA PHE A 21 -11.15 1.48 -4.66
C PHE A 21 -12.60 1.28 -5.06
N TYR A 22 -13.39 0.61 -4.21
CA TYR A 22 -14.82 0.47 -4.44
C TYR A 22 -15.62 0.91 -3.23
N ASN A 23 -16.72 1.58 -3.54
CA ASN A 23 -17.81 1.79 -2.62
C ASN A 23 -18.67 0.53 -2.69
N ALA A 24 -18.56 -0.37 -1.71
CA ALA A 24 -19.33 -1.61 -1.72
C ALA A 24 -20.82 -1.24 -1.80
N ALA A 25 -21.56 -1.74 -2.78
CA ALA A 25 -22.93 -1.27 -3.08
C ALA A 25 -23.94 -1.45 -1.91
N LYS A 26 -23.59 -2.23 -0.88
CA LYS A 26 -24.33 -2.34 0.38
C LYS A 26 -24.03 -1.20 1.38
N TRP A 27 -22.92 -0.48 1.19
CA TRP A 27 -22.35 0.52 2.09
C TRP A 27 -22.27 1.93 1.50
N ALA A 28 -22.62 2.09 0.22
CA ALA A 28 -22.78 3.41 -0.40
C ALA A 28 -23.84 4.28 0.29
N MET A 29 -24.77 3.67 1.04
CA MET A 29 -25.73 4.36 1.90
C MET A 29 -25.12 4.85 3.23
N ASP A 30 -24.06 4.18 3.73
CA ASP A 30 -23.32 4.51 4.96
C ASP A 30 -22.02 5.29 4.69
N GLY A 31 -21.64 5.46 3.42
CA GLY A 31 -20.42 6.18 3.03
C GLY A 31 -19.11 5.42 3.31
N VAL A 32 -19.16 4.09 3.48
CA VAL A 32 -17.98 3.25 3.72
C VAL A 32 -17.35 2.82 2.40
N CYS A 33 -16.03 2.98 2.31
CA CYS A 33 -15.17 2.67 1.18
C CYS A 33 -14.14 1.61 1.59
N THR A 34 -13.75 0.78 0.62
CA THR A 34 -12.67 -0.19 0.79
C THR A 34 -11.54 0.11 -0.18
N LEU A 35 -10.31 0.06 0.33
CA LEU A 35 -9.07 0.18 -0.43
C LEU A 35 -8.33 -1.14 -0.38
N ASP A 36 -8.16 -1.79 -1.52
CA ASP A 36 -7.41 -3.03 -1.65
C ASP A 36 -6.01 -2.77 -2.23
N VAL A 37 -5.01 -3.38 -1.61
CA VAL A 37 -3.60 -3.26 -1.97
C VAL A 37 -2.97 -4.64 -2.19
N TYR A 38 -1.98 -4.68 -3.06
CA TYR A 38 -1.23 -5.88 -3.41
C TYR A 38 0.22 -5.55 -3.66
N ALA A 39 1.14 -6.30 -3.07
CA ALA A 39 2.55 -6.17 -3.36
C ALA A 39 3.18 -7.53 -3.58
N GLU A 40 3.91 -7.68 -4.68
CA GLU A 40 4.93 -8.72 -4.82
C GLU A 40 6.25 -8.15 -4.29
N VAL A 41 6.83 -8.84 -3.31
CA VAL A 41 8.01 -8.37 -2.57
C VAL A 41 9.00 -9.52 -2.38
N ASP A 42 10.28 -9.20 -2.44
CA ASP A 42 11.34 -10.12 -2.02
C ASP A 42 11.43 -10.20 -0.48
N ASP A 43 12.06 -11.26 0.04
CA ASP A 43 12.27 -11.48 1.48
C ASP A 43 12.88 -10.26 2.21
N LYS A 44 13.73 -9.49 1.52
CA LYS A 44 14.40 -8.30 2.08
C LYS A 44 13.44 -7.13 2.30
N ASN A 45 12.39 -7.06 1.48
CA ASN A 45 11.48 -5.91 1.40
C ASN A 45 10.14 -6.20 2.05
N GLU A 46 9.82 -7.48 2.27
CA GLU A 46 8.59 -7.91 2.93
C GLU A 46 8.40 -7.22 4.28
N ALA A 47 9.44 -7.20 5.12
CA ALA A 47 9.37 -6.55 6.44
C ALA A 47 9.09 -5.04 6.34
N GLN A 48 9.66 -4.36 5.35
CA GLN A 48 9.43 -2.93 5.13
C GLN A 48 8.00 -2.64 4.67
N VAL A 49 7.51 -3.41 3.70
CA VAL A 49 6.14 -3.25 3.18
C VAL A 49 5.11 -3.60 4.26
N ARG A 50 5.35 -4.64 5.04
CA ARG A 50 4.49 -4.99 6.19
C ARG A 50 4.39 -3.84 7.18
N LYS A 51 5.54 -3.30 7.61
CA LYS A 51 5.57 -2.16 8.53
C LYS A 51 4.81 -0.95 7.97
N GLU A 52 5.00 -0.67 6.68
CA GLU A 52 4.27 0.41 5.99
C GLU A 52 2.74 0.21 6.01
N LEU A 53 2.26 -1.00 5.79
CA LEU A 53 0.84 -1.31 5.89
C LEU A 53 0.33 -1.23 7.34
N GLU A 54 1.12 -1.69 8.32
CA GLU A 54 0.81 -1.60 9.75
C GLU A 54 0.71 -0.14 10.24
N ASP A 55 1.67 0.70 9.87
CA ASP A 55 1.69 2.14 10.18
C ASP A 55 0.46 2.86 9.61
N LEU A 56 -0.05 2.40 8.45
CA LEU A 56 -1.26 2.92 7.81
C LEU A 56 -2.55 2.28 8.34
N GLY A 57 -2.47 1.29 9.22
CA GLY A 57 -3.61 0.55 9.75
C GLY A 57 -4.30 -0.34 8.71
N ILE A 58 -3.61 -0.71 7.64
CA ILE A 58 -4.11 -1.59 6.58
C ILE A 58 -4.01 -3.03 7.09
N ASN A 59 -5.12 -3.77 7.07
CA ASN A 59 -5.12 -5.19 7.38
C ASN A 59 -4.46 -5.93 6.23
N TYR A 60 -3.60 -6.91 6.49
CA TYR A 60 -2.93 -7.66 5.44
C TYR A 60 -2.82 -9.15 5.76
N ASP A 61 -2.71 -9.94 4.70
CA ASP A 61 -2.58 -11.38 4.72
C ASP A 61 -1.26 -11.81 4.07
N LEU A 62 -0.63 -12.83 4.67
CA LEU A 62 0.66 -13.39 4.25
C LEU A 62 0.54 -14.86 3.84
N THR A 63 -0.63 -15.30 3.36
CA THR A 63 -0.86 -16.71 2.99
C THR A 63 0.11 -17.23 1.94
N LYS A 64 0.77 -16.35 1.18
CA LYS A 64 1.78 -16.72 0.19
C LYS A 64 3.04 -15.88 0.37
N LYS A 65 4.18 -16.56 0.55
CA LYS A 65 5.50 -15.93 0.69
C LYS A 65 5.78 -15.00 -0.50
N GLY A 66 6.28 -13.79 -0.20
CA GLY A 66 6.58 -12.77 -1.19
C GLY A 66 5.36 -12.12 -1.84
N ILE A 67 4.15 -12.40 -1.34
CA ILE A 67 2.91 -11.74 -1.78
C ILE A 67 2.19 -11.20 -0.55
N ILE A 68 1.98 -9.89 -0.53
CA ILE A 68 1.21 -9.22 0.50
C ILE A 68 -0.09 -8.72 -0.14
N LYS A 69 -1.23 -9.15 0.41
CA LYS A 69 -2.54 -8.60 0.07
C LYS A 69 -3.06 -7.87 1.28
N GLY A 70 -3.51 -6.63 1.11
CA GLY A 70 -4.09 -5.87 2.20
C GLY A 70 -5.37 -5.18 1.81
N TYR A 71 -6.16 -4.83 2.81
CA TYR A 71 -7.35 -4.03 2.66
C TYR A 71 -7.52 -3.07 3.84
N PHE A 72 -8.08 -1.91 3.55
CA PHE A 72 -8.51 -0.94 4.55
C PHE A 72 -9.95 -0.54 4.28
N GLU A 73 -10.77 -0.53 5.33
CA GLU A 73 -12.18 -0.18 5.27
C GLU A 73 -12.44 1.03 6.17
N GLY A 74 -13.13 2.03 5.64
CA GLY A 74 -13.50 3.22 6.40
C GLY A 74 -14.27 4.22 5.55
N THR A 75 -14.65 5.35 6.15
CA THR A 75 -15.28 6.44 5.37
C THR A 75 -14.30 7.04 4.37
N TYR A 76 -14.83 7.69 3.33
CA TYR A 76 -14.02 8.35 2.31
C TYR A 76 -12.92 9.26 2.89
N ASP A 77 -13.24 10.06 3.91
CA ASP A 77 -12.29 10.95 4.60
C ASP A 77 -11.13 10.22 5.28
N ARG A 78 -11.29 8.93 5.62
CA ARG A 78 -10.23 8.09 6.19
C ARG A 78 -9.45 7.33 5.12
N VAL A 79 -10.13 6.87 4.08
CA VAL A 79 -9.50 6.10 2.99
C VAL A 79 -8.65 7.00 2.09
N LEU A 80 -9.13 8.21 1.76
CA LEU A 80 -8.46 9.13 0.84
C LEU A 80 -7.04 9.52 1.30
N PRO A 81 -6.78 9.88 2.58
CA PRO A 81 -5.42 10.16 3.05
C PRO A 81 -4.48 8.95 2.97
N ILE A 82 -4.98 7.75 3.26
CA ILE A 82 -4.20 6.51 3.17
C ILE A 82 -3.82 6.24 1.72
N MET A 83 -4.78 6.34 0.80
CA MET A 83 -4.53 6.17 -0.63
C MET A 83 -3.49 7.18 -1.15
N ARG A 84 -3.59 8.46 -0.76
CA ARG A 84 -2.60 9.47 -1.12
C ARG A 84 -1.20 9.12 -0.61
N THR A 85 -1.10 8.70 0.65
CA THR A 85 0.17 8.31 1.26
C THR A 85 0.81 7.13 0.52
N LEU A 86 0.00 6.14 0.10
CA LEU A 86 0.48 5.02 -0.72
C LEU A 86 1.00 5.49 -2.09
N LEU A 87 0.29 6.39 -2.78
CA LEU A 87 0.75 6.95 -4.05
C LEU A 87 2.10 7.69 -3.89
N GLU A 88 2.27 8.49 -2.83
CA GLU A 88 3.54 9.15 -2.51
C GLU A 88 4.68 8.17 -2.21
N LYS A 89 4.34 6.98 -1.67
CA LYS A 89 5.26 5.87 -1.40
C LYS A 89 5.54 4.98 -2.62
N GLY A 90 5.05 5.36 -3.80
CA GLY A 90 5.32 4.68 -5.07
C GLY A 90 4.36 3.53 -5.41
N TRP A 91 3.24 3.40 -4.69
CA TRP A 91 2.18 2.48 -5.09
C TRP A 91 1.48 3.01 -6.35
N HIS A 92 1.10 2.13 -7.26
CA HIS A 92 0.47 2.48 -8.53
C HIS A 92 -0.73 1.57 -8.83
N TRP A 93 -1.60 1.97 -9.75
CA TRP A 93 -2.72 1.12 -10.21
C TRP A 93 -2.24 0.00 -11.14
#